data_AF-A0A914DD38-F1
#
_entry.id   AF-A0A914DD38-F1
#
_cell.length_a   1.000
_cell.length_b   1.000
_cell.length_c   1.000
_cell.angle_alpha   90.00
_cell.angle_beta   90.00
_cell.angle_gamma   90.00
#
_symmetry.space_group_name_H-M   'P 1'
#
loop_
_entity.id
_entity.type
_entity.pdbx_description
1 polymer ?
#
loop_
_entity_poly.entity_id
_entity_poly.type
_entity_poly.pdbx_seq_one_letter_code
_entity_poly.pdbx_strand_id
1 'polypeptide(L)'
;MLIKFSLFFLASQFLFSDRCVAERCPIIFGDSECPKGYNCVLSACKDSNDQPPPNDCDKIECDPKTRCFQGRCYFLEGLPCGRNVLVAQNTAKSFVSDCGPKGVCLNGRCVTDKCADIECPEGEQCRDGNCAKLKGTFCWNSFDCGIGFRCEQHQCINSGELSTAPIKENCDPGEVLIEHQCKSAGPGFHFNTISS
;
A
#
# COMPACT_ATOMS: atom_id res chain seq x y z
N MET A 1 -30.49 -52.90 -37.91
CA MET A 1 -29.18 -53.35 -37.40
C MET A 1 -28.22 -52.17 -37.56
N LEU A 2 -28.32 -51.16 -36.69
CA LEU A 2 -27.56 -50.97 -35.44
C LEU A 2 -26.05 -50.81 -35.66
N ILE A 3 -25.59 -49.59 -35.30
CA ILE A 3 -24.24 -49.22 -34.83
C ILE A 3 -23.14 -49.04 -35.89
N LYS A 4 -22.85 -47.77 -36.21
CA LYS A 4 -21.47 -47.24 -36.37
C LYS A 4 -21.48 -45.70 -36.37
N PHE A 5 -22.12 -45.10 -35.38
CA PHE A 5 -21.82 -43.72 -34.96
C PHE A 5 -20.87 -43.84 -33.79
N SER A 6 -19.56 -43.77 -34.03
CA SER A 6 -18.60 -43.63 -32.94
C SER A 6 -17.24 -43.16 -33.41
N LEU A 7 -16.75 -42.14 -32.69
CA LEU A 7 -15.34 -41.91 -32.34
C LEU A 7 -14.44 -40.97 -33.17
N PHE A 8 -14.95 -40.10 -34.05
CA PHE A 8 -14.07 -39.08 -34.70
C PHE A 8 -14.36 -37.61 -34.37
N PHE A 9 -15.28 -37.30 -33.45
CA PHE A 9 -15.60 -35.92 -33.05
C PHE A 9 -15.31 -35.57 -31.58
N LEU A 10 -14.50 -36.38 -30.89
CA LEU A 10 -14.11 -36.13 -29.48
C LEU A 10 -12.58 -36.08 -29.30
N ALA A 11 -11.87 -35.44 -30.21
CA ALA A 11 -10.41 -35.24 -30.09
C ALA A 11 -9.96 -33.80 -30.36
N SER A 12 -10.81 -32.80 -30.11
CA SER A 12 -10.49 -31.39 -30.38
C SER A 12 -10.91 -30.42 -29.26
N GLN A 13 -10.94 -30.89 -28.00
CA GLN A 13 -11.36 -30.06 -26.85
C GLN A 13 -10.50 -30.23 -25.58
N PHE A 14 -9.37 -30.95 -25.61
CA PHE A 14 -8.51 -31.13 -24.42
C PHE A 14 -7.12 -30.49 -24.56
N LEU A 15 -7.07 -29.26 -25.06
CA LEU A 15 -5.93 -28.37 -24.90
C LEU A 15 -6.43 -26.98 -24.50
N PHE A 16 -7.16 -26.91 -23.39
CA PHE A 16 -7.44 -25.65 -22.71
C PHE A 16 -6.86 -25.70 -21.30
N SER A 17 -5.81 -24.89 -21.13
CA SER A 17 -5.54 -24.08 -19.94
C SER A 17 -5.04 -24.77 -18.67
N ASP A 18 -3.76 -25.14 -18.63
CA ASP A 18 -2.95 -25.01 -17.41
C ASP A 18 -2.38 -23.59 -17.32
N ARG A 19 -3.27 -22.59 -17.35
CA ARG A 19 -2.94 -21.31 -16.71
C ARG A 19 -3.57 -21.40 -15.34
N CYS A 20 -2.78 -21.73 -14.32
CA CYS A 20 -3.17 -21.51 -12.93
C CYS A 20 -3.56 -20.03 -12.81
N VAL A 21 -4.86 -19.77 -12.90
CA VAL A 21 -5.45 -18.60 -12.29
C VAL A 21 -5.09 -18.72 -10.83
N ALA A 22 -4.49 -17.69 -10.24
CA ALA A 22 -4.25 -17.67 -8.80
C ALA A 22 -5.61 -17.86 -8.11
N GLU A 23 -5.87 -19.10 -7.65
CA GLU A 23 -7.14 -19.45 -7.05
C GLU A 23 -7.19 -18.79 -5.68
N ARG A 24 -7.99 -17.72 -5.61
CA ARG A 24 -8.35 -17.08 -4.34
C ARG A 24 -8.80 -18.16 -3.35
N CYS A 25 -8.35 -18.04 -2.11
CA CYS A 25 -8.57 -19.02 -1.07
C CYS A 25 -9.35 -18.39 0.10
N PRO A 26 -10.55 -18.89 0.45
CA PRO A 26 -11.29 -20.02 -0.14
C PRO A 26 -11.79 -19.81 -1.58
N ILE A 27 -11.92 -20.91 -2.35
CA ILE A 27 -12.28 -20.91 -3.79
C ILE A 27 -13.59 -20.16 -4.10
N ILE A 28 -14.51 -20.06 -3.13
CA ILE A 28 -15.85 -19.48 -3.35
C ILE A 28 -15.91 -17.98 -2.97
N PHE A 29 -15.25 -17.56 -1.87
CA PHE A 29 -15.35 -16.20 -1.32
C PHE A 29 -14.00 -15.66 -0.81
N GLY A 30 -12.89 -16.18 -1.33
CA GLY A 30 -11.56 -15.83 -0.85
C GLY A 30 -11.17 -14.42 -1.29
N ASP A 31 -10.78 -13.59 -0.33
CA ASP A 31 -10.19 -12.27 -0.59
C ASP A 31 -8.64 -12.32 -0.58
N SER A 32 -8.07 -13.51 -0.37
CA SER A 32 -6.63 -13.75 -0.27
C SER A 32 -6.16 -14.90 -1.16
N GLU A 33 -4.95 -14.80 -1.67
CA GLU A 33 -4.19 -15.86 -2.31
C GLU A 33 -3.24 -16.51 -1.32
N CYS A 34 -2.84 -17.75 -1.61
CA CYS A 34 -1.82 -18.42 -0.83
C CYS A 34 -0.42 -17.89 -1.19
N PRO A 35 0.51 -17.81 -0.22
CA PRO A 35 1.91 -17.52 -0.50
C PRO A 35 2.53 -18.46 -1.54
N LYS A 36 3.62 -18.03 -2.16
CA LYS A 36 4.40 -18.89 -3.06
C LYS A 36 4.85 -20.15 -2.31
N GLY A 37 4.66 -21.31 -2.95
CA GLY A 37 4.94 -22.62 -2.35
C GLY A 37 3.78 -23.23 -1.57
N TYR A 38 2.65 -22.52 -1.45
CA TYR A 38 1.43 -23.02 -0.78
C TYR A 38 0.27 -23.10 -1.76
N ASN A 39 -0.60 -24.09 -1.58
CA ASN A 39 -1.80 -24.32 -2.38
C ASN A 39 -3.06 -24.22 -1.51
N CYS A 40 -4.16 -23.77 -2.09
CA CYS A 40 -5.45 -23.73 -1.39
C CYS A 40 -6.06 -25.14 -1.35
N VAL A 41 -6.10 -25.76 -0.18
CA VAL A 41 -6.73 -27.07 0.05
C VAL A 41 -7.79 -26.91 1.13
N LEU A 42 -9.05 -27.22 0.80
CA LEU A 42 -10.17 -27.15 1.75
C LEU A 42 -10.25 -25.79 2.48
N SER A 43 -10.10 -24.67 1.76
CA SER A 43 -10.13 -23.30 2.30
C SER A 43 -8.92 -22.89 3.18
N ALA A 44 -7.88 -23.71 3.23
CA ALA A 44 -6.63 -23.41 3.94
C ALA A 44 -5.43 -23.45 2.98
N CYS A 45 -4.47 -22.56 3.18
CA CYS A 45 -3.20 -22.61 2.46
C CYS A 45 -2.31 -23.68 3.10
N LYS A 46 -1.77 -24.59 2.28
CA LYS A 46 -0.92 -25.68 2.72
C LYS A 46 0.27 -25.88 1.80
N ASP A 47 1.43 -26.22 2.36
CA ASP A 47 2.61 -26.60 1.60
C ASP A 47 2.53 -28.07 1.13
N SER A 48 3.64 -28.59 0.58
CA SER A 48 3.74 -30.00 0.14
C SER A 48 3.63 -31.02 1.28
N ASN A 49 3.78 -30.60 2.53
CA ASN A 49 3.74 -31.43 3.73
C ASN A 49 2.44 -31.20 4.53
N ASP A 50 1.41 -30.63 3.91
CA ASP A 50 0.14 -30.28 4.55
C ASP A 50 0.24 -29.23 5.68
N GLN A 51 1.35 -28.49 5.76
CA GLN A 51 1.58 -27.49 6.80
C GLN A 51 1.05 -26.09 6.42
N PRO A 52 0.47 -25.34 7.38
CA PRO A 52 0.02 -23.98 7.12
C PRO A 52 1.20 -23.00 7.02
N PRO A 53 1.04 -21.90 6.27
CA PRO A 53 2.05 -20.86 6.22
C PRO A 53 2.24 -20.21 7.61
N PRO A 54 3.46 -19.76 7.95
CA PRO A 54 3.69 -18.97 9.15
C PRO A 54 2.81 -17.72 9.20
N ASN A 55 2.37 -17.29 10.38
CA ASN A 55 1.69 -15.99 10.49
C ASN A 55 2.64 -14.81 10.29
N ASP A 56 3.94 -15.06 10.43
CA ASP A 56 5.02 -14.11 10.29
C ASP A 56 5.28 -13.79 8.82
N CYS A 57 4.93 -12.57 8.42
CA CYS A 57 4.99 -12.11 7.03
C CYS A 57 6.43 -11.91 6.52
N ASP A 58 7.43 -11.85 7.41
CA ASP A 58 8.84 -11.79 7.00
C ASP A 58 9.34 -13.14 6.44
N LYS A 59 8.58 -14.21 6.69
CA LYS A 59 8.89 -15.58 6.23
C LYS A 59 8.05 -16.01 5.02
N ILE A 60 7.34 -15.06 4.42
CA ILE A 60 6.36 -15.32 3.37
C ILE A 60 6.68 -14.50 2.13
N GLU A 61 6.58 -15.17 0.98
CA GLU A 61 6.68 -14.51 -0.31
C GLU A 61 5.31 -14.49 -1.00
N CYS A 62 4.81 -13.30 -1.28
CA CYS A 62 3.55 -13.06 -1.99
C CYS A 62 3.80 -12.61 -3.44
N ASP A 63 2.77 -12.63 -4.28
CA ASP A 63 2.83 -11.98 -5.61
C ASP A 63 3.10 -10.47 -5.44
N PRO A 64 3.87 -9.80 -6.33
CA PRO A 64 4.18 -8.38 -6.22
C PRO A 64 2.97 -7.43 -6.14
N LYS A 65 1.78 -7.86 -6.59
CA LYS A 65 0.53 -7.08 -6.52
C LYS A 65 -0.31 -7.37 -5.27
N THR A 66 0.20 -8.24 -4.41
CA THR A 66 -0.44 -8.67 -3.18
C THR A 66 0.48 -8.37 -1.99
N ARG A 67 -0.08 -8.34 -0.80
CA ARG A 67 0.66 -8.13 0.44
C ARG A 67 0.35 -9.21 1.45
N CYS A 68 1.31 -9.52 2.30
CA CYS A 68 1.06 -10.44 3.41
C CYS A 68 0.27 -9.73 4.53
N PHE A 69 -0.73 -10.43 5.07
CA PHE A 69 -1.38 -10.13 6.34
C PHE A 69 -1.76 -11.46 7.03
N GLN A 70 -1.21 -11.71 8.21
CA GLN A 70 -1.42 -12.94 8.98
C GLN A 70 -1.22 -14.23 8.15
N GLY A 71 -0.11 -14.30 7.43
CA GLY A 71 0.24 -15.50 6.66
C GLY A 71 -0.49 -15.67 5.32
N ARG A 72 -1.29 -14.69 4.89
CA ARG A 72 -2.10 -14.74 3.67
C ARG A 72 -1.81 -13.54 2.77
N CYS A 73 -1.86 -13.74 1.45
CA CYS A 73 -1.55 -12.70 0.48
C CYS A 73 -2.83 -12.04 -0.02
N TYR A 74 -3.08 -10.78 0.34
CA TYR A 74 -4.25 -10.04 -0.11
C TYR A 74 -3.90 -9.10 -1.25
N PHE A 75 -4.80 -8.94 -2.22
CA PHE A 75 -4.63 -7.92 -3.26
C PHE A 75 -4.50 -6.55 -2.64
N LEU A 76 -3.52 -5.77 -3.11
CA LEU A 76 -3.21 -4.48 -2.54
C LEU A 76 -4.36 -3.48 -2.72
N GLU A 77 -5.02 -3.49 -3.88
CA GLU A 77 -6.08 -2.54 -4.21
C GLU A 77 -7.34 -2.74 -3.35
N GLY A 78 -7.76 -1.68 -2.67
CA GLY A 78 -9.03 -1.63 -1.93
C GLY A 78 -8.98 -2.10 -0.48
N LEU A 79 -7.83 -2.59 0.00
CA LEU A 79 -7.65 -2.93 1.41
C LEU A 79 -7.82 -1.69 2.30
N PRO A 80 -8.55 -1.79 3.42
CA PRO A 80 -8.71 -0.67 4.33
C PRO A 80 -7.37 -0.33 5.02
N CYS A 81 -7.04 0.96 5.09
CA CYS A 81 -5.80 1.46 5.70
C CYS A 81 -6.01 2.83 6.36
N GLY A 82 -5.25 3.14 7.39
CA GLY A 82 -5.32 4.44 8.07
C GLY A 82 -6.27 4.46 9.27
N ARG A 83 -6.29 5.59 9.99
CA ARG A 83 -6.90 5.66 11.33
C ARG A 83 -8.42 5.83 11.31
N ASN A 84 -8.98 6.37 10.23
CA ASN A 84 -10.39 6.75 10.12
C ASN A 84 -11.02 6.21 8.82
N VAL A 85 -11.09 4.88 8.68
CA VAL A 85 -11.64 4.25 7.47
C VAL A 85 -13.14 4.00 7.64
N LEU A 86 -13.95 4.54 6.73
CA LEU A 86 -15.38 4.25 6.68
C LEU A 86 -15.61 2.79 6.24
N VAL A 87 -16.17 1.99 7.13
CA VAL A 87 -16.51 0.57 6.89
C VAL A 87 -18.01 0.35 6.71
N ALA A 88 -18.83 1.32 7.10
CA ALA A 88 -20.26 1.38 6.83
C ALA A 88 -20.74 2.83 6.94
N GLN A 89 -22.01 3.10 6.65
CA GLN A 89 -22.63 4.40 6.93
C GLN A 89 -22.40 4.77 8.41
N ASN A 90 -21.71 5.88 8.64
CA ASN A 90 -21.37 6.42 9.96
C ASN A 90 -20.53 5.48 10.86
N THR A 91 -19.87 4.47 10.28
CA THR A 91 -18.99 3.58 11.05
C THR A 91 -17.57 3.72 10.53
N ALA A 92 -16.68 4.25 11.36
CA ALA A 92 -15.26 4.32 11.09
C ALA A 92 -14.49 3.28 11.92
N LYS A 93 -13.46 2.68 11.33
CA LYS A 93 -12.50 1.80 12.02
C LYS A 93 -11.07 2.24 11.72
N SER A 94 -10.19 2.02 12.68
CA SER A 94 -8.75 2.21 12.52
C SER A 94 -8.11 0.93 12.04
N PHE A 95 -7.33 1.05 10.97
CA PHE A 95 -6.52 -0.03 10.41
C PHE A 95 -5.07 0.43 10.42
N VAL A 96 -4.25 -0.16 11.30
CA VAL A 96 -2.80 0.07 11.40
C VAL A 96 -2.06 -0.72 10.29
N SER A 97 -2.61 -0.67 9.09
CA SER A 97 -2.14 -1.42 7.93
C SER A 97 -1.27 -0.50 7.09
N ASP A 98 0.00 -0.87 6.90
CA ASP A 98 0.96 -0.23 5.99
C ASP A 98 0.76 -0.81 4.60
N CYS A 99 0.37 -0.10 3.54
CA CYS A 99 -0.08 -0.69 2.26
C CYS A 99 0.94 -1.55 1.46
N GLY A 100 1.99 -2.05 2.11
CA GLY A 100 3.10 -2.78 1.53
C GLY A 100 4.12 -1.80 0.93
N PRO A 101 5.29 -2.31 0.49
CA PRO A 101 6.34 -1.47 -0.07
C PRO A 101 5.94 -0.76 -1.37
N LYS A 102 4.89 -1.25 -2.07
CA LYS A 102 4.40 -0.72 -3.34
C LYS A 102 3.00 -0.11 -3.27
N GLY A 103 2.52 0.16 -2.06
CA GLY A 103 1.18 0.69 -1.85
C GLY A 103 1.18 1.93 -1.01
N VAL A 104 0.27 2.84 -1.33
CA VAL A 104 0.02 4.05 -0.55
C VAL A 104 -1.43 4.05 -0.07
N CYS A 105 -1.65 4.59 1.13
CA CYS A 105 -2.98 4.71 1.68
C CYS A 105 -3.65 6.00 1.20
N LEU A 106 -4.62 5.91 0.29
CA LEU A 106 -5.40 7.04 -0.20
C LEU A 106 -6.87 6.85 0.15
N ASN A 107 -7.47 7.87 0.79
CA ASN A 107 -8.89 7.87 1.17
C ASN A 107 -9.33 6.61 1.96
N GLY A 108 -8.45 6.13 2.84
CA GLY A 108 -8.70 4.96 3.68
C GLY A 108 -8.58 3.61 2.96
N ARG A 109 -8.08 3.60 1.72
CA ARG A 109 -7.90 2.42 0.89
C ARG A 109 -6.49 2.35 0.34
N CYS A 110 -5.91 1.16 0.34
CA CYS A 110 -4.64 0.93 -0.32
C CYS A 110 -4.83 0.99 -1.83
N VAL A 111 -3.92 1.71 -2.49
CA VAL A 111 -3.78 1.75 -3.94
C VAL A 111 -2.32 1.54 -4.31
N THR A 112 -2.07 1.06 -5.51
CA THR A 112 -0.69 0.91 -6.01
C THR A 112 -0.01 2.27 -6.08
N ASP A 113 1.14 2.37 -5.45
CA ASP A 113 2.02 3.51 -5.62
C ASP A 113 2.76 3.38 -6.96
N LYS A 114 2.32 4.16 -7.94
CA LYS A 114 2.93 4.19 -9.27
C LYS A 114 4.35 4.75 -9.26
N CYS A 115 4.77 5.39 -8.17
CA CYS A 115 6.08 6.00 -8.01
C CYS A 115 7.05 5.17 -7.15
N ALA A 116 6.61 4.02 -6.62
CA ALA A 116 7.42 3.20 -5.70
C ALA A 116 8.77 2.73 -6.29
N ASP A 117 8.81 2.47 -7.60
CA ASP A 117 10.02 1.99 -8.30
C ASP A 117 10.58 3.04 -9.29
N ILE A 118 10.21 4.32 -9.15
CA ILE A 118 10.61 5.39 -10.09
C ILE A 118 11.57 6.36 -9.42
N GLU A 119 12.81 6.36 -9.90
CA GLU A 119 13.81 7.38 -9.57
C GLU A 119 13.81 8.47 -10.66
N CYS A 120 13.52 9.71 -10.25
CA CYS A 120 13.49 10.85 -11.17
C CYS A 120 14.82 11.63 -11.16
N PRO A 121 15.21 12.22 -12.31
CA PRO A 121 16.41 13.04 -12.40
C PRO A 121 16.27 14.32 -11.56
N GLU A 122 17.39 15.00 -11.31
CA GLU A 122 17.43 16.21 -10.50
C GLU A 122 16.45 17.28 -11.00
N GLY A 123 15.64 17.82 -10.09
CA GLY A 123 14.62 18.83 -10.39
C GLY A 123 13.29 18.29 -10.94
N GLU A 124 13.14 16.96 -11.02
CA GLU A 124 11.89 16.28 -11.34
C GLU A 124 11.36 15.47 -10.16
N GLN A 125 10.05 15.29 -10.11
CA GLN A 125 9.40 14.44 -9.11
C GLN A 125 8.41 13.50 -9.80
N CYS A 126 8.31 12.27 -9.28
CA CYS A 126 7.33 11.33 -9.78
C CYS A 126 5.91 11.81 -9.44
N ARG A 127 5.08 11.92 -10.47
CA ARG A 127 3.65 12.20 -10.38
C ARG A 127 2.93 11.18 -11.22
N ASP A 128 2.08 10.39 -10.56
CA ASP A 128 1.19 9.43 -11.20
C ASP A 128 1.92 8.43 -12.13
N GLY A 129 3.12 8.02 -11.72
CA GLY A 129 3.98 7.09 -12.45
C GLY A 129 4.89 7.70 -13.52
N ASN A 130 5.01 9.03 -13.58
CA ASN A 130 5.87 9.72 -14.54
C ASN A 130 6.71 10.80 -13.86
N CYS A 131 7.96 10.97 -14.28
CA CYS A 131 8.78 12.10 -13.83
C CYS A 131 8.32 13.39 -14.48
N ALA A 132 8.04 14.40 -13.65
CA ALA A 132 7.59 15.70 -14.08
C ALA A 132 8.44 16.81 -13.47
N LYS A 133 8.79 17.82 -14.28
CA LYS A 133 9.45 19.03 -13.79
C LYS A 133 8.49 19.84 -12.94
N LEU A 134 8.93 20.15 -11.72
CA LEU A 134 8.16 20.95 -10.77
C LEU A 134 8.43 22.44 -10.93
N LYS A 135 9.64 22.83 -11.31
CA LYS A 135 10.00 24.24 -11.44
C LYS A 135 9.08 24.96 -12.45
N GLY A 136 8.43 26.03 -12.02
CA GLY A 136 7.53 26.85 -12.82
C GLY A 136 6.11 26.30 -12.96
N THR A 137 5.78 25.15 -12.35
CA THR A 137 4.39 24.68 -12.33
C THR A 137 3.54 25.53 -11.42
N PHE A 138 2.27 25.69 -11.78
CA PHE A 138 1.31 26.44 -10.98
C PHE A 138 1.10 25.80 -9.60
N CYS A 139 1.00 26.63 -8.56
CA CYS A 139 0.72 26.21 -7.19
C CYS A 139 -0.15 27.25 -6.47
N TRP A 140 -0.94 26.77 -5.51
CA TRP A 140 -1.65 27.60 -4.54
C TRP A 140 -0.85 27.74 -3.24
N ASN A 141 -0.14 26.68 -2.84
CA ASN A 141 0.68 26.64 -1.63
C ASN A 141 1.84 25.64 -1.80
N SER A 142 2.76 25.60 -0.81
CA SER A 142 3.96 24.76 -0.90
C SER A 142 3.70 23.25 -0.96
N PHE A 143 2.53 22.76 -0.49
CA PHE A 143 2.19 21.33 -0.60
C PHE A 143 1.98 20.88 -2.05
N ASP A 144 1.61 21.81 -2.95
CA ASP A 144 1.45 21.52 -4.37
C ASP A 144 2.78 21.27 -5.08
N CYS A 145 3.89 21.73 -4.50
CA CYS A 145 5.20 21.73 -5.15
C CYS A 145 6.06 20.51 -4.83
N GLY A 146 5.70 19.72 -3.83
CA GLY A 146 6.48 18.55 -3.43
C GLY A 146 7.78 18.89 -2.68
N ILE A 147 8.60 17.86 -2.43
CA ILE A 147 9.80 17.96 -1.60
C ILE A 147 10.88 18.78 -2.33
N GLY A 148 11.53 19.71 -1.63
CA GLY A 148 12.60 20.55 -2.19
C GLY A 148 12.11 21.77 -2.99
N PHE A 149 10.80 22.00 -3.09
CA PHE A 149 10.22 23.14 -3.76
C PHE A 149 9.26 23.91 -2.84
N ARG A 150 9.13 25.21 -3.05
CA ARG A 150 8.13 26.06 -2.38
C ARG A 150 7.29 26.81 -3.40
N CYS A 151 6.09 27.20 -3.01
CA CYS A 151 5.23 28.02 -3.84
C CYS A 151 5.55 29.51 -3.65
N GLU A 152 6.03 30.17 -4.70
CA GLU A 152 6.31 31.60 -4.70
C GLU A 152 5.68 32.21 -5.96
N GLN A 153 4.87 33.26 -5.78
CA GLN A 153 4.16 33.92 -6.89
C GLN A 153 3.35 32.94 -7.76
N HIS A 154 2.68 31.96 -7.14
CA HIS A 154 1.92 30.88 -7.78
C HIS A 154 2.75 29.95 -8.67
N GLN A 155 4.07 29.95 -8.50
CA GLN A 155 4.96 29.03 -9.20
C GLN A 155 5.82 28.26 -8.21
N CYS A 156 6.02 26.98 -8.49
CA CYS A 156 6.95 26.17 -7.75
C CYS A 156 8.38 26.56 -8.11
N ILE A 157 9.16 26.93 -7.09
CA ILE A 157 10.57 27.27 -7.22
C ILE A 157 11.40 26.38 -6.29
N ASN A 158 12.68 26.17 -6.61
CA ASN A 158 13.57 25.43 -5.72
C ASN A 158 13.60 26.13 -4.36
N SER A 159 13.21 25.40 -3.33
CA SER A 159 13.64 25.74 -1.99
C SER A 159 15.12 25.34 -1.96
N GLY A 160 16.03 26.30 -1.83
CA GLY A 160 17.48 26.03 -1.75
C GLY A 160 17.91 25.14 -0.58
N GLU A 161 16.95 24.56 0.12
CA GLU A 161 17.08 23.51 1.10
C GLU A 161 16.81 22.17 0.40
N LEU A 162 17.88 21.59 -0.13
CA LEU A 162 17.99 20.14 -0.17
C LEU A 162 17.66 19.67 1.24
N SER A 163 16.56 18.94 1.41
CA SER A 163 16.12 18.41 2.70
C SER A 163 17.10 17.35 3.19
N THR A 164 18.29 17.76 3.61
CA THR A 164 19.24 16.98 4.42
C THR A 164 19.15 17.35 5.90
N ALA A 165 18.13 18.10 6.31
CA ALA A 165 17.82 18.31 7.72
C ALA A 165 16.56 17.51 8.11
N PRO A 166 16.64 16.59 9.10
CA PRO A 166 15.46 16.01 9.71
C PRO A 166 14.78 17.10 10.53
N ILE A 167 13.83 17.82 9.93
CA ILE A 167 12.99 18.75 10.68
C ILE A 167 11.92 17.92 11.39
N LYS A 168 12.29 17.30 12.51
CA LYS A 168 11.32 17.00 13.59
C LYS A 168 11.05 18.29 14.37
N GLU A 169 10.66 19.38 13.68
CA GLU A 169 10.12 20.57 14.37
C GLU A 169 8.64 20.40 14.70
N ASN A 170 7.99 19.41 14.10
CA ASN A 170 6.68 18.95 14.55
C ASN A 170 6.87 17.77 15.50
N CYS A 171 6.81 18.06 16.80
CA CYS A 171 6.68 17.05 17.83
C CYS A 171 5.26 16.46 17.82
N ASP A 172 5.09 15.20 18.24
CA ASP A 172 3.77 14.59 18.33
C ASP A 172 2.92 15.34 19.38
N PRO A 173 1.57 15.33 19.27
CA PRO A 173 0.71 15.94 20.29
C PRO A 173 1.04 15.43 21.70
N GLY A 174 1.44 16.35 22.59
CA GLY A 174 1.89 16.02 23.96
C GLY A 174 3.41 16.03 24.17
N GLU A 175 4.19 16.25 23.11
CA GLU A 175 5.64 16.46 23.16
C GLU A 175 6.01 17.95 23.02
N VAL A 176 7.15 18.34 23.59
CA VAL A 176 7.74 19.69 23.49
C VAL A 176 9.14 19.59 22.91
N LEU A 177 9.50 20.55 22.06
CA LEU A 177 10.84 20.65 21.47
C LEU A 177 11.82 21.21 22.49
N ILE A 178 12.77 20.39 22.94
CA ILE A 178 13.86 20.79 23.84
C ILE A 178 15.16 20.42 23.16
N GLU A 179 15.98 21.43 22.83
CA GLU A 179 17.31 21.24 22.22
C GLU A 179 17.29 20.35 20.95
N HIS A 180 16.34 20.64 20.04
CA HIS A 180 16.13 19.88 18.79
C HIS A 180 15.69 18.42 18.98
N GLN A 181 15.22 18.05 20.19
CA GLN A 181 14.60 16.76 20.47
C GLN A 181 13.21 16.96 21.05
N CYS A 182 12.24 16.22 20.52
CA CYS A 182 10.91 16.18 21.11
C CYS A 182 10.90 15.28 22.34
N LYS A 183 10.43 15.81 23.47
CA LYS A 183 10.30 15.09 24.74
C LYS A 183 8.86 15.18 25.22
N SER A 184 8.32 14.09 25.77
CA SER A 184 6.98 14.10 26.36
C SER A 184 6.90 15.12 27.49
N ALA A 185 5.86 15.96 27.50
CA ALA A 185 5.62 16.89 28.58
C ALA A 185 5.39 16.10 29.88
N GLY A 186 6.35 16.16 30.81
CA GLY A 186 6.21 15.51 32.11
C GLY A 186 5.03 16.07 32.92
N PRO A 187 4.64 15.41 34.04
CA PRO A 187 3.45 15.73 34.85
C PRO A 187 3.57 17.03 35.67
N GLY A 188 4.09 18.11 35.07
CA GLY A 188 4.23 19.43 35.68
C GLY A 188 4.22 20.59 34.68
N PHE A 189 4.00 20.35 33.39
CA PHE A 189 3.85 21.43 32.41
C PHE A 189 2.41 21.97 32.46
N HIS A 190 2.23 23.08 33.18
CA HIS A 190 1.04 23.91 33.07
C HIS A 190 1.07 24.64 31.73
N PHE A 191 0.14 24.29 30.83
CA PHE A 191 -0.17 25.12 29.68
C PHE A 191 -0.81 26.41 30.19
N ASN A 192 -0.08 27.52 30.16
CA ASN A 192 -0.72 28.82 30.23
C ASN A 192 -1.49 29.01 28.93
N THR A 193 -2.79 28.74 28.98
CA THR A 193 -3.73 29.20 27.96
C THR A 193 -3.69 30.71 27.94
N ILE A 194 -3.09 31.29 26.90
CA ILE A 194 -3.39 32.66 26.51
C ILE A 194 -4.77 32.58 25.85
N SER A 195 -5.81 32.81 26.66
CA SER A 195 -7.14 33.18 26.15
C SER A 195 -7.04 34.58 25.55
N SER A 196 -7.49 34.73 24.29
CA SER A 196 -7.80 36.04 23.71
C SER A 196 -8.92 36.73 24.47
#